data_AF-A0A962ZMD1-F1
#
_entry.id   AF-A0A962ZMD1-F1
#
_cell.length_a   1.000
_cell.length_b   1.000
_cell.length_c   1.000
_cell.angle_alpha   90.00
_cell.angle_beta   90.00
_cell.angle_gamma   90.00
#
_symmetry.space_group_name_H-M   'P 1'
#
loop_
_entity.id
_entity.type
_entity.pdbx_description
1 polymer ?
#
loop_
_entity_poly.entity_id
_entity_poly.type
_entity_poly.pdbx_seq_one_letter_code
_entity_poly.pdbx_strand_id
1 'polypeptide(L)'
;MTQSSHLKRRTLIKGMAASTLLPLLGANLVGCSDGSDNLGNSVLADFLHGVASGDPLTDRVILWTRLTPRGEGLVRVAWEVSTDESFSNIVASGSGTTSAEVDYTVKVDAEGLQPGSQYYYRFSSDDTVSPLGRTRTLPAGSAAAASFAVVSCSNYPAGFFNVYREVAQQELDAVLHLGDYLYEYAPGGYASANAEAYGRVVQPPNELFSLADYRTRYAQYRTDEDLQAAHGRHPFITVWDDHEIANDAWRDGAENHDPATEGDYAARKMAAIQAWYEWQPVRPPTDVNEVIYRRFQYADLLDLLMLDTRIIGRDEQFVYPDFVSGGMIDVAAARAAFGDSNRSLLGEEQRAWLREQ
;
A
#
# COMPACT_ATOMS: atom_id res chain seq x y z
N MET A 1 37.11 41.12 -41.22
CA MET A 1 37.15 39.64 -41.37
C MET A 1 37.04 39.05 -39.96
N THR A 2 35.84 38.72 -39.45
CA THR A 2 35.12 37.43 -39.62
C THR A 2 35.99 36.28 -39.09
N GLN A 3 35.68 35.54 -38.02
CA GLN A 3 34.47 34.80 -37.59
C GLN A 3 34.65 34.46 -36.09
N SER A 4 33.66 34.55 -35.19
CA SER A 4 32.47 33.71 -35.03
C SER A 4 32.76 32.21 -34.85
N SER A 5 32.49 31.75 -33.63
CA SER A 5 31.52 30.70 -33.26
C SER A 5 31.95 29.28 -32.86
N HIS A 6 31.14 28.84 -31.89
CA HIS A 6 30.70 27.47 -31.55
C HIS A 6 31.50 26.69 -30.49
N LEU A 7 31.11 26.93 -29.23
CA LEU A 7 30.99 25.88 -28.22
C LEU A 7 30.09 24.76 -28.78
N LYS A 8 30.67 23.61 -29.08
CA LYS A 8 29.95 22.35 -29.27
C LYS A 8 30.24 21.43 -28.10
N ARG A 9 29.15 21.08 -27.39
CA ARG A 9 29.01 19.95 -26.47
C ARG A 9 29.73 18.71 -27.00
N ARG A 10 30.66 18.15 -26.22
CA ARG A 10 31.04 16.73 -26.31
C ARG A 10 31.31 16.17 -24.92
N THR A 11 30.40 15.28 -24.51
CA THR A 11 30.70 13.91 -24.11
C THR A 11 31.69 13.74 -22.96
N LEU A 12 31.14 13.50 -21.76
CA LEU A 12 31.82 12.73 -20.74
C LEU A 12 31.02 11.43 -20.52
N ILE A 13 31.52 10.34 -21.09
CA ILE A 13 31.25 8.97 -20.64
C ILE A 13 32.57 8.44 -20.07
N LYS A 14 32.50 8.01 -18.80
CA LYS A 14 33.33 7.05 -18.04
C LYS A 14 32.70 7.08 -16.64
N GLY A 15 32.27 6.02 -15.96
CA GLY A 15 32.48 4.59 -16.13
C GLY A 15 32.79 4.00 -14.74
N MET A 16 31.86 3.16 -14.25
CA MET A 16 31.99 2.01 -13.32
C MET A 16 32.14 2.15 -11.78
N ALA A 17 31.17 1.48 -11.13
CA ALA A 17 31.25 0.51 -10.02
C ALA A 17 31.32 1.00 -8.55
N ALA A 18 30.21 0.85 -7.83
CA ALA A 18 30.11 0.06 -6.59
C ALA A 18 28.63 -0.08 -6.16
N SER A 19 28.33 -1.22 -5.55
CA SER A 19 27.08 -1.73 -4.99
C SER A 19 26.29 -0.74 -4.13
N THR A 20 24.96 -0.65 -4.32
CA THR A 20 23.95 -0.51 -3.26
C THR A 20 22.54 -0.68 -3.85
N LEU A 21 21.74 -1.54 -3.22
CA LEU A 21 20.31 -1.79 -3.45
C LEU A 21 19.50 -0.50 -3.59
N LEU A 22 18.81 -0.27 -4.71
CA LEU A 22 17.62 0.59 -4.80
C LEU A 22 17.00 0.53 -6.21
N PRO A 23 15.86 -0.18 -6.35
CA PRO A 23 14.75 0.32 -7.14
C PRO A 23 13.49 0.41 -6.29
N LEU A 24 13.62 0.77 -5.01
CA LEU A 24 12.47 1.27 -4.27
C LEU A 24 12.31 2.72 -4.74
N LEU A 25 11.29 2.99 -5.56
CA LEU A 25 10.59 4.30 -5.69
C LEU A 25 10.84 5.16 -6.93
N GLY A 26 11.96 5.02 -7.63
CA GLY A 26 12.27 5.87 -8.79
C GLY A 26 11.47 5.59 -10.06
N ALA A 27 10.87 4.40 -10.20
CA ALA A 27 10.16 3.99 -11.42
C ALA A 27 8.62 4.11 -11.33
N ASN A 28 8.06 4.40 -10.15
CA ASN A 28 6.61 4.43 -9.94
C ASN A 28 5.99 5.82 -10.19
N LEU A 29 6.77 6.90 -10.16
CA LEU A 29 6.28 8.24 -10.42
C LEU A 29 6.26 8.52 -11.93
N VAL A 30 5.08 8.37 -12.51
CA VAL A 30 4.79 8.76 -13.87
C VAL A 30 4.72 10.29 -13.96
N GLY A 31 5.83 10.94 -14.33
CA GLY A 31 5.91 12.38 -14.59
C GLY A 31 5.36 12.79 -15.97
N CYS A 32 5.06 14.08 -16.14
CA CYS A 32 4.69 14.66 -17.43
C CYS A 32 5.83 14.50 -18.45
N SER A 33 5.67 13.60 -19.42
CA SER A 33 6.58 13.51 -20.57
C SER A 33 5.85 13.98 -21.84
N ASP A 34 6.46 14.93 -22.55
CA ASP A 34 6.01 15.38 -23.87
C ASP A 34 6.14 14.23 -24.86
N GLY A 35 5.03 13.94 -25.56
CA GLY A 35 4.90 12.79 -26.44
C GLY A 35 5.83 12.84 -27.65
N SER A 36 6.94 12.09 -27.61
CA SER A 36 7.62 11.62 -28.83
C SER A 36 8.58 10.44 -28.64
N ASP A 37 8.48 9.65 -27.57
CA ASP A 37 9.29 8.44 -27.45
C ASP A 37 8.55 7.24 -28.03
N ASN A 38 9.03 6.81 -29.19
CA ASN A 38 8.58 5.65 -29.94
C ASN A 38 9.01 4.36 -29.21
N LEU A 39 8.38 4.07 -28.06
CA LEU A 39 8.55 2.80 -27.33
C LEU A 39 7.82 1.70 -28.11
N GLY A 40 8.40 1.21 -29.20
CA GLY A 40 7.78 0.27 -30.14
C GLY A 40 7.54 -1.15 -29.61
N ASN A 41 7.26 -1.34 -28.32
CA ASN A 41 7.09 -2.65 -27.71
C ASN A 41 6.24 -2.60 -26.42
N SER A 42 5.21 -1.74 -26.34
CA SER A 42 4.24 -1.82 -25.24
C SER A 42 3.30 -3.00 -25.42
N VAL A 43 2.98 -3.68 -24.33
CA VAL A 43 2.05 -4.80 -24.31
C VAL A 43 0.69 -4.32 -23.84
N LEU A 44 -0.38 -4.81 -24.48
CA LEU A 44 -1.77 -4.57 -24.05
C LEU A 44 -1.99 -5.12 -22.64
N ALA A 45 -2.81 -4.44 -21.85
CA ALA A 45 -3.10 -4.86 -20.48
C ALA A 45 -4.56 -4.57 -20.09
N ASP A 46 -5.05 -5.37 -19.15
CA ASP A 46 -6.40 -5.28 -18.59
C ASP A 46 -6.38 -4.78 -17.13
N PHE A 47 -7.45 -4.14 -16.67
CA PHE A 47 -7.57 -3.63 -15.30
C PHE A 47 -8.31 -4.62 -14.38
N LEU A 48 -7.75 -5.82 -14.21
CA LEU A 48 -8.43 -6.91 -13.47
C LEU A 48 -8.52 -6.69 -11.94
N HIS A 49 -7.75 -5.74 -11.40
CA HIS A 49 -7.62 -5.50 -9.96
C HIS A 49 -8.25 -4.15 -9.54
N GLY A 50 -9.10 -3.60 -10.40
CA GLY A 50 -9.75 -2.31 -10.22
C GLY A 50 -8.76 -1.15 -10.10
N VAL A 51 -9.26 -0.05 -9.53
CA VAL A 51 -8.48 1.15 -9.20
C VAL A 51 -8.58 1.42 -7.70
N ALA A 52 -7.71 2.26 -7.18
CA ALA A 52 -7.77 2.74 -5.80
C ALA A 52 -7.22 4.16 -5.70
N SER A 53 -7.60 4.87 -4.63
CA SER A 53 -6.97 6.13 -4.26
C SER A 53 -6.71 6.13 -2.76
N GLY A 54 -5.79 6.97 -2.30
CA GLY A 54 -5.41 6.97 -0.89
C GLY A 54 -4.40 8.04 -0.53
N ASP A 55 -4.03 8.05 0.74
CA ASP A 55 -3.17 9.07 1.36
C ASP A 55 -3.47 10.51 0.87
N PRO A 56 -4.75 10.95 0.98
CA PRO A 56 -5.14 12.27 0.54
C PRO A 56 -4.43 13.34 1.39
N LEU A 57 -4.03 14.43 0.73
CA LEU A 57 -3.66 15.68 1.36
C LEU A 57 -4.62 16.78 0.86
N THR A 58 -4.38 18.02 1.27
CA THR A 58 -5.25 19.15 0.89
C THR A 58 -5.17 19.49 -0.60
N ASP A 59 -4.05 19.20 -1.25
CA ASP A 59 -3.78 19.61 -2.64
C ASP A 59 -3.47 18.43 -3.58
N ARG A 60 -3.49 17.20 -3.06
CA ARG A 60 -3.10 16.01 -3.82
C ARG A 60 -3.66 14.72 -3.24
N VAL A 61 -3.63 13.66 -4.03
CA VAL A 61 -4.05 12.31 -3.61
C VAL A 61 -3.29 11.25 -4.40
N ILE A 62 -3.01 10.10 -3.79
CA ILE A 62 -2.45 8.96 -4.51
C ILE A 62 -3.55 8.30 -5.34
N LEU A 63 -3.27 8.09 -6.62
CA LEU A 63 -4.06 7.22 -7.50
C LEU A 63 -3.26 5.94 -7.75
N TRP A 64 -3.95 4.80 -7.73
CA TRP A 64 -3.35 3.49 -7.87
C TRP A 64 -4.14 2.59 -8.82
N THR A 65 -3.41 1.77 -9.57
CA THR A 65 -3.96 0.61 -10.28
C THR A 65 -2.86 -0.43 -10.50
N ARG A 66 -3.26 -1.67 -10.84
CA ARG A 66 -2.38 -2.65 -11.48
C ARG A 66 -2.86 -2.95 -12.88
N LEU A 67 -1.94 -2.97 -13.84
CA LEU A 67 -2.21 -3.41 -15.20
C LEU A 67 -1.86 -4.90 -15.33
N THR A 68 -2.79 -5.73 -15.77
CA THR A 68 -2.55 -7.16 -16.03
C THR A 68 -2.14 -7.32 -17.50
N PRO A 69 -0.85 -7.49 -17.81
CA PRO A 69 -0.39 -7.54 -19.19
C PRO A 69 -0.82 -8.83 -19.90
N ARG A 70 -1.10 -8.75 -21.20
CA ARG A 70 -1.42 -9.90 -22.08
C ARG A 70 -0.18 -10.60 -22.65
N GLY A 71 1.01 -10.25 -22.15
CA GLY A 71 2.31 -10.76 -22.60
C GLY A 71 3.46 -10.12 -21.81
N GLU A 72 4.69 -10.50 -22.12
CA GLU A 72 5.88 -9.96 -21.44
C GLU A 72 6.33 -8.65 -22.06
N GLY A 73 6.56 -7.61 -21.25
CA GLY A 73 7.12 -6.35 -21.73
C GLY A 73 6.76 -5.16 -20.84
N LEU A 74 7.03 -3.95 -21.33
CA LEU A 74 6.56 -2.73 -20.68
C LEU A 74 5.09 -2.49 -21.02
N VAL A 75 4.34 -1.94 -20.08
CA VAL A 75 2.95 -1.51 -20.30
C VAL A 75 2.90 0.01 -20.20
N ARG A 76 2.30 0.67 -21.20
CA ARG A 76 2.05 2.11 -21.16
C ARG A 76 0.78 2.39 -20.38
N VAL A 77 0.79 3.47 -19.63
CA VAL A 77 -0.37 3.90 -18.85
C VAL A 77 -0.49 5.42 -18.95
N ALA A 78 -1.71 5.90 -19.18
CA ALA A 78 -2.08 7.29 -18.96
C ALA A 78 -3.10 7.35 -17.82
N TRP A 79 -3.20 8.51 -17.19
CA TRP A 79 -4.12 8.78 -16.10
C TRP A 79 -4.69 10.19 -16.23
N GLU A 80 -5.93 10.35 -15.79
CA GLU A 80 -6.65 11.62 -15.81
C GLU A 80 -7.43 11.79 -14.50
N VAL A 81 -7.52 13.03 -14.03
CA VAL A 81 -8.37 13.48 -12.92
C VAL A 81 -9.31 14.55 -13.45
N SER A 82 -10.60 14.41 -13.14
CA SER A 82 -11.65 15.32 -13.58
C SER A 82 -12.56 15.74 -12.42
N THR A 83 -13.15 16.92 -12.54
CA THR A 83 -14.20 17.38 -11.62
C THR A 83 -15.56 16.75 -11.91
N ASP A 84 -15.71 16.04 -13.03
CA ASP A 84 -16.98 15.43 -13.44
C ASP A 84 -16.79 14.00 -13.96
N GLU A 85 -17.83 13.19 -13.81
CA GLU A 85 -17.83 11.78 -14.18
C GLU A 85 -17.68 11.52 -15.70
N SER A 86 -18.04 12.51 -16.53
CA SER A 86 -17.93 12.41 -17.99
C SER A 86 -16.54 12.77 -18.52
N PHE A 87 -15.63 13.20 -17.65
CA PHE A 87 -14.29 13.69 -17.99
C PHE A 87 -14.34 14.90 -18.95
N SER A 88 -15.36 15.76 -18.82
CA SER A 88 -15.48 16.97 -19.63
C SER A 88 -14.53 18.09 -19.18
N ASN A 89 -14.15 18.09 -17.90
CA ASN A 89 -13.22 19.03 -17.31
C ASN A 89 -12.07 18.30 -16.60
N ILE A 90 -10.99 18.06 -17.34
CA ILE A 90 -9.76 17.44 -16.81
C ILE A 90 -8.94 18.51 -16.08
N VAL A 91 -8.54 18.23 -14.84
CA VAL A 91 -7.78 19.15 -13.99
C VAL A 91 -6.34 18.71 -13.75
N ALA A 92 -6.05 17.41 -13.92
CA ALA A 92 -4.71 16.85 -13.89
C ALA A 92 -4.66 15.61 -14.79
N SER A 93 -3.51 15.36 -15.42
CA SER A 93 -3.31 14.17 -16.26
C SER A 93 -1.83 13.90 -16.45
N GLY A 94 -1.48 12.67 -16.80
CA GLY A 94 -0.11 12.28 -17.14
C GLY A 94 -0.04 10.91 -17.79
N SER A 95 1.17 10.49 -18.16
CA SER A 95 1.41 9.21 -18.83
C SER A 95 2.83 8.71 -18.64
N GLY A 96 2.99 7.39 -18.57
CA GLY A 96 4.26 6.72 -18.33
C GLY A 96 4.17 5.22 -18.57
N THR A 97 5.04 4.45 -17.91
CA THR A 97 5.12 3.00 -18.11
C THR A 97 5.27 2.26 -16.79
N THR A 98 4.78 1.02 -16.75
CA THR A 98 5.04 0.06 -15.67
C THR A 98 5.56 -1.27 -16.23
N SER A 99 6.12 -2.11 -15.37
CA SER A 99 6.81 -3.35 -15.74
C SER A 99 6.70 -4.42 -14.64
N ALA A 100 7.18 -5.63 -14.94
CA ALA A 100 7.25 -6.73 -13.98
C ALA A 100 8.09 -6.42 -12.72
N GLU A 101 9.00 -5.44 -12.78
CA GLU A 101 9.86 -5.07 -11.64
C GLU A 101 9.03 -4.61 -10.42
N VAL A 102 7.90 -3.94 -10.68
CA VAL A 102 6.95 -3.42 -9.68
C VAL A 102 5.57 -4.08 -9.78
N ASP A 103 5.54 -5.31 -10.32
CA ASP A 103 4.32 -6.09 -10.55
C ASP A 103 3.24 -5.37 -11.37
N TYR A 104 3.68 -4.55 -12.32
CA TYR A 104 2.82 -3.74 -13.18
C TYR A 104 1.86 -2.81 -12.42
N THR A 105 2.20 -2.47 -11.17
CA THR A 105 1.48 -1.48 -10.38
C THR A 105 1.87 -0.06 -10.83
N VAL A 106 0.97 0.89 -10.61
CA VAL A 106 1.16 2.31 -10.95
C VAL A 106 0.70 3.12 -9.76
N LYS A 107 1.50 4.13 -9.38
CA LYS A 107 1.17 5.10 -8.34
C LYS A 107 1.39 6.51 -8.83
N VAL A 108 0.39 7.35 -8.71
CA VAL A 108 0.47 8.76 -9.10
C VAL A 108 0.15 9.61 -7.89
N ASP A 109 1.04 10.52 -7.53
CA ASP A 109 0.70 11.61 -6.60
C ASP A 109 0.09 12.76 -7.42
N ALA A 110 -1.24 12.77 -7.54
CA ALA A 110 -1.94 13.72 -8.38
C ALA A 110 -2.05 15.08 -7.66
N GLU A 111 -1.16 16.00 -8.01
CA GLU A 111 -1.04 17.33 -7.38
C GLU A 111 -1.93 18.41 -8.01
N GLY A 112 -2.00 19.59 -7.35
CA GLY A 112 -2.68 20.78 -7.87
C GLY A 112 -4.20 20.78 -7.69
N LEU A 113 -4.71 19.88 -6.84
CA LEU A 113 -6.12 19.71 -6.56
C LEU A 113 -6.61 20.74 -5.51
N GLN A 114 -7.91 21.00 -5.51
CA GLN A 114 -8.53 21.89 -4.53
C GLN A 114 -8.81 21.13 -3.22
N PRO A 115 -8.66 21.75 -2.04
CA PRO A 115 -8.99 21.13 -0.75
C PRO A 115 -10.46 20.72 -0.63
N GLY A 116 -10.73 19.67 0.13
CA GLY A 116 -12.07 19.21 0.50
C GLY A 116 -12.97 18.89 -0.70
N SER A 117 -12.38 18.55 -1.83
CA SER A 117 -13.07 18.45 -3.12
C SER A 117 -13.11 17.00 -3.60
N GLN A 118 -14.24 16.62 -4.18
CA GLN A 118 -14.41 15.32 -4.83
C GLN A 118 -13.89 15.37 -6.26
N TYR A 119 -13.21 14.32 -6.68
CA TYR A 119 -12.74 14.14 -8.04
C TYR A 119 -13.07 12.75 -8.57
N TYR A 120 -13.10 12.63 -9.89
CA TYR A 120 -13.16 11.38 -10.63
C TYR A 120 -11.82 11.13 -11.29
N TYR A 121 -11.40 9.89 -11.39
CA TYR A 121 -10.14 9.54 -12.04
C TYR A 121 -10.26 8.22 -12.81
N ARG A 122 -9.42 8.07 -13.82
CA ARG A 122 -9.31 6.84 -14.60
C ARG A 122 -7.89 6.65 -15.10
N PHE A 123 -7.57 5.41 -15.42
CA PHE A 123 -6.37 5.02 -16.14
C PHE A 123 -6.74 4.50 -17.52
N SER A 124 -5.80 4.58 -18.46
CA SER A 124 -5.94 3.97 -19.78
C SER A 124 -4.62 3.39 -20.25
N SER A 125 -4.69 2.23 -20.91
CA SER A 125 -3.57 1.58 -21.59
C SER A 125 -4.02 1.23 -22.99
N ASP A 126 -3.47 1.92 -23.99
CA ASP A 126 -3.86 1.80 -25.40
C ASP A 126 -5.39 1.92 -25.59
N ASP A 127 -6.08 0.82 -25.89
CA ASP A 127 -7.54 0.78 -26.14
C ASP A 127 -8.37 0.40 -24.91
N THR A 128 -7.74 0.13 -23.78
CA THR A 128 -8.41 -0.30 -22.55
C THR A 128 -8.45 0.85 -21.55
N VAL A 129 -9.63 1.11 -20.98
CA VAL A 129 -9.84 2.11 -19.91
C VAL A 129 -10.20 1.37 -18.62
N SER A 130 -9.66 1.84 -17.50
CA SER A 130 -9.96 1.27 -16.18
C SER A 130 -11.43 1.50 -15.79
N PRO A 131 -11.93 0.77 -14.77
CA PRO A 131 -13.10 1.23 -14.03
C PRO A 131 -12.93 2.68 -13.56
N LEU A 132 -14.04 3.39 -13.44
CA LEU A 132 -14.09 4.74 -12.90
C LEU A 132 -13.72 4.74 -11.42
N GLY A 133 -12.78 5.59 -11.04
CA GLY A 133 -12.48 5.88 -9.64
C GLY A 133 -13.07 7.22 -9.19
N ARG A 134 -13.41 7.31 -7.90
CA ARG A 134 -13.74 8.55 -7.20
C ARG A 134 -12.81 8.71 -6.00
N THR A 135 -12.39 9.94 -5.76
CA THR A 135 -11.52 10.29 -4.65
C THR A 135 -11.88 11.64 -4.05
N ARG A 136 -11.21 12.00 -2.96
CA ARG A 136 -11.43 13.25 -2.22
C ARG A 136 -10.14 13.74 -1.58
N THR A 137 -9.84 15.03 -1.71
CA THR A 137 -8.74 15.69 -0.99
C THR A 137 -9.16 16.06 0.44
N LEU A 138 -8.18 16.20 1.34
CA LEU A 138 -8.46 16.66 2.69
C LEU A 138 -9.02 18.09 2.68
N PRO A 139 -9.98 18.42 3.57
CA PRO A 139 -10.43 19.79 3.73
C PRO A 139 -9.33 20.66 4.36
N ALA A 140 -9.30 21.93 4.00
CA ALA A 140 -8.47 22.96 4.62
C ALA A 140 -9.34 24.00 5.33
N GLY A 141 -8.80 24.69 6.33
CA GLY A 141 -9.53 25.70 7.09
C GLY A 141 -10.46 25.05 8.12
N SER A 142 -11.77 25.20 7.94
CA SER A 142 -12.79 24.67 8.86
C SER A 142 -13.62 23.55 8.25
N ALA A 143 -13.87 22.47 8.98
CA ALA A 143 -14.78 21.39 8.58
C ALA A 143 -15.85 21.13 9.65
N ALA A 144 -17.12 21.01 9.23
CA ALA A 144 -18.22 20.79 10.16
C ALA A 144 -18.33 19.33 10.65
N ALA A 145 -17.88 18.38 9.83
CA ALA A 145 -17.88 16.95 10.11
C ALA A 145 -16.79 16.25 9.30
N ALA A 146 -16.40 15.06 9.76
CA ALA A 146 -15.62 14.09 9.01
C ALA A 146 -16.26 12.71 9.18
N SER A 147 -16.44 11.98 8.08
CA SER A 147 -17.10 10.67 8.05
C SER A 147 -16.15 9.60 7.56
N PHE A 148 -15.94 8.56 8.38
CA PHE A 148 -15.05 7.44 8.08
C PHE A 148 -15.77 6.10 8.19
N ALA A 149 -15.41 5.16 7.32
CA ALA A 149 -15.57 3.74 7.63
C ALA A 149 -14.26 3.22 8.20
N VAL A 150 -14.33 2.37 9.22
CA VAL A 150 -13.17 1.72 9.83
C VAL A 150 -13.29 0.22 9.64
N VAL A 151 -12.26 -0.40 9.03
CA VAL A 151 -12.22 -1.83 8.72
C VAL A 151 -10.83 -2.41 9.03
N SER A 152 -10.79 -3.71 9.30
CA SER A 152 -9.57 -4.50 9.46
C SER A 152 -9.91 -5.99 9.29
N CYS A 153 -8.91 -6.86 9.32
CA CYS A 153 -9.09 -8.32 9.43
C CYS A 153 -9.91 -8.92 8.29
N SER A 154 -9.49 -8.64 7.05
CA SER A 154 -10.21 -9.02 5.82
C SER A 154 -9.86 -10.44 5.35
N ASN A 155 -9.98 -11.46 6.20
CA ASN A 155 -9.54 -12.81 5.85
C ASN A 155 -10.33 -13.42 4.68
N TYR A 156 -9.73 -13.47 3.49
CA TYR A 156 -10.36 -13.92 2.24
C TYR A 156 -11.04 -15.30 2.32
N PRO A 157 -10.39 -16.37 2.83
CA PRO A 157 -11.03 -17.68 2.97
C PRO A 157 -12.15 -17.75 4.03
N ALA A 158 -12.24 -16.77 4.95
CA ALA A 158 -13.21 -16.80 6.05
C ALA A 158 -14.63 -16.41 5.61
N GLY A 159 -14.77 -15.69 4.49
CA GLY A 159 -16.08 -15.31 3.97
C GLY A 159 -16.01 -14.28 2.84
N PHE A 160 -17.18 -13.85 2.40
CA PHE A 160 -17.34 -12.83 1.37
C PHE A 160 -17.22 -11.42 1.94
N PHE A 161 -16.66 -10.52 1.15
CA PHE A 161 -16.39 -9.13 1.50
C PHE A 161 -17.61 -8.20 1.41
N ASN A 162 -18.79 -8.69 1.81
CA ASN A 162 -20.06 -7.95 1.78
C ASN A 162 -20.00 -6.61 2.53
N VAL A 163 -19.16 -6.47 3.56
CA VAL A 163 -18.98 -5.20 4.28
C VAL A 163 -18.41 -4.12 3.36
N TYR A 164 -17.52 -4.47 2.44
CA TYR A 164 -16.99 -3.53 1.46
C TYR A 164 -18.06 -3.05 0.47
N ARG A 165 -19.05 -3.89 0.14
CA ARG A 165 -20.24 -3.46 -0.62
C ARG A 165 -21.01 -2.36 0.10
N GLU A 166 -21.22 -2.53 1.40
CA GLU A 166 -21.93 -1.54 2.22
C GLU A 166 -21.13 -0.24 2.33
N VAL A 167 -19.81 -0.33 2.50
CA VAL A 167 -18.89 0.83 2.52
C VAL A 167 -18.95 1.61 1.20
N ALA A 168 -18.97 0.91 0.06
CA ALA A 168 -19.06 1.53 -1.27
C ALA A 168 -20.38 2.33 -1.47
N GLN A 169 -21.44 2.01 -0.74
CA GLN A 169 -22.74 2.68 -0.83
C GLN A 169 -22.86 3.90 0.09
N GLN A 170 -21.93 4.12 1.02
CA GLN A 170 -21.94 5.28 1.91
C GLN A 170 -21.29 6.51 1.28
N GLU A 171 -21.62 7.71 1.77
CA GLU A 171 -20.86 8.93 1.51
C GLU A 171 -19.85 9.16 2.65
N LEU A 172 -18.58 8.91 2.37
CA LEU A 172 -17.48 8.97 3.33
C LEU A 172 -16.40 9.93 2.83
N ASP A 173 -15.67 10.53 3.75
CA ASP A 173 -14.48 11.31 3.41
C ASP A 173 -13.27 10.41 3.13
N ALA A 174 -13.15 9.29 3.84
CA ALA A 174 -12.15 8.25 3.61
C ALA A 174 -12.55 6.91 4.26
N VAL A 175 -11.86 5.84 3.87
CA VAL A 175 -11.89 4.53 4.57
C VAL A 175 -10.58 4.35 5.33
N LEU A 176 -10.66 3.99 6.61
CA LEU A 176 -9.52 3.64 7.44
C LEU A 176 -9.37 2.12 7.48
N HIS A 177 -8.27 1.59 6.92
CA HIS A 177 -7.95 0.17 7.01
C HIS A 177 -6.83 -0.04 8.03
N LEU A 178 -7.14 -0.71 9.15
CA LEU A 178 -6.28 -0.81 10.34
C LEU A 178 -5.48 -2.12 10.40
N GLY A 179 -4.97 -2.57 9.25
CA GLY A 179 -4.21 -3.82 9.14
C GLY A 179 -5.03 -5.10 8.95
N ASP A 180 -4.31 -6.20 8.73
CA ASP A 180 -4.84 -7.48 8.27
C ASP A 180 -5.67 -7.35 6.98
N TYR A 181 -5.14 -6.57 6.03
CA TYR A 181 -5.66 -6.47 4.67
C TYR A 181 -5.58 -7.82 3.97
N LEU A 182 -4.52 -8.57 4.25
CA LEU A 182 -4.36 -9.96 3.87
C LEU A 182 -3.94 -10.82 5.06
N TYR A 183 -4.06 -12.13 4.87
CA TYR A 183 -3.49 -13.16 5.75
C TYR A 183 -2.47 -13.97 4.94
N GLU A 184 -1.40 -14.42 5.59
CA GLU A 184 -0.23 -15.04 4.99
C GLU A 184 -0.27 -16.57 4.97
N TYR A 185 -1.19 -17.19 5.69
CA TYR A 185 -1.29 -18.63 5.83
C TYR A 185 -1.45 -19.39 4.50
N ALA A 186 -1.02 -20.65 4.51
CA ALA A 186 -1.34 -21.65 3.50
C ALA A 186 -2.82 -22.07 3.54
N PRO A 187 -3.34 -22.75 2.49
CA PRO A 187 -4.65 -23.40 2.56
C PRO A 187 -4.78 -24.33 3.77
N GLY A 188 -5.92 -24.28 4.46
CA GLY A 188 -6.15 -25.04 5.69
C GLY A 188 -5.68 -24.34 6.96
N GLY A 189 -5.07 -23.15 6.85
CA GLY A 189 -4.69 -22.30 7.96
C GLY A 189 -5.87 -21.59 8.63
N TYR A 190 -5.61 -20.40 9.18
CA TYR A 190 -6.56 -19.67 10.00
C TYR A 190 -7.90 -19.39 9.30
N ALA A 191 -8.99 -19.77 9.96
CA ALA A 191 -10.38 -19.55 9.55
C ALA A 191 -10.71 -19.96 8.09
N SER A 192 -10.08 -21.02 7.56
CA SER A 192 -10.28 -21.44 6.17
C SER A 192 -11.15 -22.70 5.98
N ALA A 193 -11.87 -23.15 7.01
CA ALA A 193 -12.58 -24.44 6.99
C ALA A 193 -13.62 -24.56 5.84
N ASN A 194 -14.19 -23.44 5.39
CA ASN A 194 -15.19 -23.39 4.32
C ASN A 194 -14.65 -22.83 3.00
N ALA A 195 -13.33 -22.58 2.89
CA ALA A 195 -12.75 -21.87 1.74
C ALA A 195 -13.04 -22.55 0.39
N GLU A 196 -12.98 -23.88 0.33
CA GLU A 196 -13.33 -24.67 -0.85
C GLU A 196 -14.79 -24.48 -1.27
N ALA A 197 -15.72 -24.56 -0.31
CA ALA A 197 -17.15 -24.39 -0.57
C ALA A 197 -17.49 -22.97 -1.06
N TYR A 198 -16.68 -21.98 -0.68
CA TYR A 198 -16.84 -20.60 -1.13
C TYR A 198 -16.08 -20.28 -2.42
N GLY A 199 -15.24 -21.19 -2.93
CA GLY A 199 -14.33 -20.89 -4.04
C GLY A 199 -13.26 -19.85 -3.67
N ARG A 200 -12.90 -19.77 -2.38
CA ARG A 200 -12.02 -18.75 -1.79
C ARG A 200 -10.75 -19.36 -1.18
N VAL A 201 -10.27 -20.45 -1.73
CA VAL A 201 -8.98 -21.04 -1.36
C VAL A 201 -7.86 -20.08 -1.71
N VAL A 202 -6.98 -19.83 -0.74
CA VAL A 202 -5.90 -18.86 -0.90
C VAL A 202 -4.88 -19.28 -1.96
N GLN A 203 -4.31 -18.29 -2.65
CA GLN A 203 -3.22 -18.44 -3.60
C GLN A 203 -2.06 -17.53 -3.20
N PRO A 204 -0.79 -17.96 -3.37
CA PRO A 204 -0.38 -19.31 -3.79
C PRO A 204 -0.75 -20.36 -2.72
N PRO A 205 -0.73 -21.67 -3.04
CA PRO A 205 -1.17 -22.72 -2.12
C PRO A 205 -0.10 -23.07 -1.07
N ASN A 206 0.57 -22.05 -0.54
CA ASN A 206 1.59 -22.11 0.50
C ASN A 206 1.48 -20.87 1.41
N GLU A 207 2.22 -20.92 2.52
CA GLU A 207 2.45 -19.74 3.34
C GLU A 207 3.36 -18.75 2.61
N LEU A 208 3.16 -17.45 2.82
CA LEU A 208 3.87 -16.40 2.09
C LEU A 208 5.27 -16.14 2.67
N PHE A 209 6.31 -16.36 1.85
CA PHE A 209 7.68 -16.07 2.24
C PHE A 209 8.38 -15.11 1.28
N SER A 210 8.13 -15.28 -0.03
CA SER A 210 8.78 -14.51 -1.09
C SER A 210 7.92 -13.36 -1.59
N LEU A 211 8.54 -12.38 -2.25
CA LEU A 211 7.84 -11.25 -2.87
C LEU A 211 6.75 -11.71 -3.86
N ALA A 212 7.02 -12.78 -4.62
CA ALA A 212 6.06 -13.35 -5.55
C ALA A 212 4.84 -13.94 -4.83
N ASP A 213 5.03 -14.52 -3.65
CA ASP A 213 3.93 -15.04 -2.83
C ASP A 213 3.01 -13.90 -2.37
N TYR A 214 3.58 -12.83 -1.78
CA TYR A 214 2.81 -11.66 -1.33
C TYR A 214 2.08 -10.96 -2.48
N ARG A 215 2.75 -10.74 -3.62
CA ARG A 215 2.12 -10.18 -4.83
C ARG A 215 0.94 -11.02 -5.29
N THR A 216 1.09 -12.35 -5.31
CA THR A 216 0.01 -13.28 -5.68
C THR A 216 -1.16 -13.20 -4.70
N ARG A 217 -0.90 -13.09 -3.38
CA ARG A 217 -1.95 -12.94 -2.37
C ARG A 217 -2.68 -11.61 -2.49
N TYR A 218 -1.97 -10.50 -2.65
CA TYR A 218 -2.58 -9.19 -2.89
C TYR A 218 -3.44 -9.20 -4.16
N ALA A 219 -2.92 -9.78 -5.25
CA ALA A 219 -3.66 -9.94 -6.49
C ALA A 219 -4.97 -10.68 -6.27
N GLN A 220 -4.94 -11.81 -5.56
CA GLN A 220 -6.13 -12.58 -5.23
C GLN A 220 -7.14 -11.77 -4.41
N TYR A 221 -6.70 -11.09 -3.35
CA TYR A 221 -7.62 -10.29 -2.52
C TYR A 221 -8.26 -9.18 -3.34
N ARG A 222 -7.48 -8.57 -4.24
CA ARG A 222 -7.92 -7.51 -5.16
C ARG A 222 -8.77 -8.00 -6.33
N THR A 223 -9.07 -9.29 -6.48
CA THR A 223 -10.08 -9.76 -7.45
C THR A 223 -11.51 -9.68 -6.91
N ASP A 224 -11.69 -9.47 -5.60
CA ASP A 224 -13.00 -9.38 -4.98
C ASP A 224 -13.73 -8.09 -5.41
N GLU A 225 -14.91 -8.25 -6.02
CA GLU A 225 -15.67 -7.14 -6.61
C GLU A 225 -16.14 -6.11 -5.58
N ASP A 226 -16.51 -6.54 -4.37
CA ASP A 226 -16.96 -5.65 -3.32
C ASP A 226 -15.78 -4.81 -2.78
N LEU A 227 -14.60 -5.42 -2.67
CA LEU A 227 -13.37 -4.70 -2.32
C LEU A 227 -12.96 -3.70 -3.41
N GLN A 228 -13.02 -4.09 -4.69
CA GLN A 228 -12.76 -3.17 -5.79
C GLN A 228 -13.77 -2.01 -5.79
N ALA A 229 -15.05 -2.26 -5.51
CA ALA A 229 -16.07 -1.22 -5.44
C ALA A 229 -15.78 -0.20 -4.33
N ALA A 230 -15.38 -0.65 -3.14
CA ALA A 230 -15.01 0.25 -2.05
C ALA A 230 -13.81 1.13 -2.39
N HIS A 231 -12.74 0.54 -2.94
CA HIS A 231 -11.53 1.27 -3.35
C HIS A 231 -11.75 2.21 -4.52
N GLY A 232 -12.62 1.85 -5.47
CA GLY A 232 -13.02 2.72 -6.56
C GLY A 232 -13.89 3.90 -6.10
N ARG A 233 -14.47 3.85 -4.90
CA ARG A 233 -15.43 4.84 -4.41
C ARG A 233 -14.82 5.93 -3.51
N HIS A 234 -13.84 5.57 -2.70
CA HIS A 234 -13.33 6.39 -1.60
C HIS A 234 -11.80 6.35 -1.53
N PRO A 235 -11.12 7.40 -1.03
CA PRO A 235 -9.72 7.30 -0.68
C PRO A 235 -9.53 6.41 0.56
N PHE A 236 -8.54 5.53 0.51
CA PHE A 236 -8.15 4.67 1.62
C PHE A 236 -6.94 5.25 2.36
N ILE A 237 -7.02 5.30 3.68
CA ILE A 237 -5.91 5.59 4.59
C ILE A 237 -5.58 4.29 5.31
N THR A 238 -4.48 3.64 4.91
CA THR A 238 -4.17 2.28 5.35
C THR A 238 -2.96 2.23 6.28
N VAL A 239 -2.98 1.30 7.21
CA VAL A 239 -1.81 0.86 7.97
C VAL A 239 -1.76 -0.66 7.97
N TRP A 240 -0.57 -1.26 8.08
CA TRP A 240 -0.43 -2.70 8.28
C TRP A 240 -0.65 -3.05 9.76
N ASP A 241 -0.99 -4.32 10.00
CA ASP A 241 -0.79 -4.99 11.28
C ASP A 241 0.20 -6.15 11.07
N ASP A 242 0.04 -7.28 11.74
CA ASP A 242 0.98 -8.39 11.69
C ASP A 242 0.81 -9.25 10.43
N HIS A 243 -0.42 -9.57 10.04
CA HIS A 243 -0.67 -10.51 8.95
C HIS A 243 -0.25 -10.03 7.55
N GLU A 244 0.03 -8.74 7.38
CA GLU A 244 0.75 -8.26 6.20
C GLU A 244 2.15 -8.88 6.04
N ILE A 245 2.75 -9.38 7.13
CA ILE A 245 4.05 -10.05 7.19
C ILE A 245 3.90 -11.50 7.68
N ALA A 246 3.49 -11.67 8.94
CA ALA A 246 3.35 -12.96 9.61
C ALA A 246 2.62 -12.74 10.94
N ASN A 247 1.77 -13.69 11.34
CA ASN A 247 1.04 -13.62 12.60
C ASN A 247 1.95 -13.23 13.78
N ASP A 248 1.49 -12.29 14.60
CA ASP A 248 2.21 -11.78 15.76
C ASP A 248 3.62 -11.22 15.45
N ALA A 249 3.80 -10.66 14.25
CA ALA A 249 5.03 -9.95 13.88
C ALA A 249 5.37 -8.82 14.86
N TRP A 250 6.66 -8.69 15.12
CA TRP A 250 7.32 -7.62 15.85
C TRP A 250 8.62 -7.25 15.11
N ARG A 251 9.41 -6.31 15.66
CA ARG A 251 10.55 -5.72 14.95
C ARG A 251 11.52 -6.74 14.34
N ASP A 252 11.88 -7.77 15.10
CA ASP A 252 12.94 -8.71 14.75
C ASP A 252 12.44 -10.17 14.56
N GLY A 253 11.13 -10.42 14.57
CA GLY A 253 10.56 -11.76 14.40
C GLY A 253 9.04 -11.80 14.31
N ALA A 254 8.47 -13.02 14.29
CA ALA A 254 7.03 -13.27 14.34
C ALA A 254 6.76 -14.64 14.99
N GLU A 255 5.56 -14.86 15.52
CA GLU A 255 5.16 -16.18 16.03
C GLU A 255 5.07 -17.20 14.92
N ASN A 256 4.40 -16.84 13.81
CA ASN A 256 4.28 -17.70 12.65
C ASN A 256 5.48 -17.52 11.71
N HIS A 257 6.68 -17.68 12.26
CA HIS A 257 7.90 -17.78 11.47
C HIS A 257 8.99 -18.62 12.16
N ASP A 258 9.45 -19.67 11.48
CA ASP A 258 10.56 -20.52 11.95
C ASP A 258 11.80 -20.34 11.05
N PRO A 259 12.85 -19.64 11.53
CA PRO A 259 14.05 -19.42 10.73
C PRO A 259 14.78 -20.70 10.30
N ALA A 260 14.57 -21.83 11.01
CA ALA A 260 15.21 -23.09 10.68
C ALA A 260 14.60 -23.76 9.44
N THR A 261 13.33 -23.49 9.15
CA THR A 261 12.58 -24.14 8.06
C THR A 261 12.12 -23.17 6.97
N GLU A 262 12.00 -21.88 7.28
CA GLU A 262 11.40 -20.86 6.41
C GLU A 262 12.40 -19.77 5.96
N GLY A 263 13.63 -19.80 6.48
CA GLY A 263 14.70 -18.90 6.08
C GLY A 263 14.79 -17.63 6.93
N ASP A 264 15.27 -16.53 6.34
CA ASP A 264 15.52 -15.29 7.09
C ASP A 264 14.25 -14.44 7.21
N TYR A 265 13.85 -14.13 8.45
CA TYR A 265 12.73 -13.25 8.74
C TYR A 265 12.88 -11.87 8.08
N ALA A 266 14.09 -11.32 8.07
CA ALA A 266 14.33 -10.01 7.47
C ALA A 266 14.02 -10.02 5.97
N ALA A 267 14.32 -11.13 5.27
CA ALA A 267 13.99 -11.29 3.86
C ALA A 267 12.47 -11.38 3.63
N ARG A 268 11.75 -12.14 4.47
CA ARG A 268 10.27 -12.22 4.45
C ARG A 268 9.65 -10.84 4.69
N LYS A 269 10.11 -10.13 5.73
CA LYS A 269 9.65 -8.78 6.10
C LYS A 269 9.83 -7.79 4.94
N MET A 270 11.01 -7.77 4.31
CA MET A 270 11.27 -6.89 3.17
C MET A 270 10.37 -7.22 1.97
N ALA A 271 10.16 -8.51 1.68
CA ALA A 271 9.26 -8.95 0.61
C ALA A 271 7.81 -8.51 0.85
N ALA A 272 7.32 -8.68 2.08
CA ALA A 272 6.00 -8.26 2.52
C ALA A 272 5.80 -6.74 2.40
N ILE A 273 6.74 -5.96 2.94
CA ILE A 273 6.69 -4.48 2.91
C ILE A 273 6.74 -3.97 1.47
N GLN A 274 7.60 -4.54 0.63
CA GLN A 274 7.65 -4.17 -0.78
C GLN A 274 6.31 -4.43 -1.47
N ALA A 275 5.72 -5.61 -1.30
CA ALA A 275 4.42 -5.93 -1.88
C ALA A 275 3.31 -5.00 -1.34
N TRP A 276 3.32 -4.68 -0.04
CA TRP A 276 2.37 -3.74 0.57
C TRP A 276 2.47 -2.35 -0.07
N TYR A 277 3.69 -1.83 -0.23
CA TYR A 277 3.91 -0.56 -0.93
C TYR A 277 3.62 -0.63 -2.43
N GLU A 278 3.67 -1.79 -3.07
CA GLU A 278 3.25 -1.92 -4.47
C GLU A 278 1.73 -1.91 -4.59
N TRP A 279 1.01 -2.56 -3.67
CA TRP A 279 -0.41 -2.88 -3.80
C TRP A 279 -1.39 -2.00 -3.03
N GLN A 280 -0.92 -1.19 -2.07
CA GLN A 280 -1.77 -0.26 -1.31
C GLN A 280 -1.68 1.17 -1.88
N PRO A 281 -2.76 1.97 -1.87
CA PRO A 281 -2.77 3.33 -2.43
C PRO A 281 -2.11 4.36 -1.49
N VAL A 282 -0.94 4.04 -0.98
CA VAL A 282 -0.18 4.87 -0.03
C VAL A 282 0.93 5.62 -0.71
N ARG A 283 1.23 6.81 -0.20
CA ARG A 283 2.39 7.57 -0.63
C ARG A 283 3.60 6.89 -0.04
N PRO A 284 4.52 6.42 -0.88
CA PRO A 284 5.64 5.70 -0.35
C PRO A 284 6.65 6.67 0.29
N PRO A 285 7.49 6.18 1.23
CA PRO A 285 8.43 7.03 1.95
C PRO A 285 9.45 7.66 0.99
N THR A 286 9.89 8.88 1.30
CA THR A 286 10.92 9.60 0.53
C THR A 286 12.33 9.09 0.81
N ASP A 287 12.50 8.29 1.86
CA ASP A 287 13.74 7.68 2.31
C ASP A 287 13.58 6.17 2.52
N VAL A 288 14.68 5.48 2.81
CA VAL A 288 14.74 4.01 2.94
C VAL A 288 14.18 3.48 4.26
N ASN A 289 13.66 4.34 5.12
CA ASN A 289 13.17 3.92 6.42
C ASN A 289 11.74 3.38 6.25
N GLU A 290 11.44 2.26 6.89
CA GLU A 290 10.16 1.53 6.88
C GLU A 290 9.01 2.33 7.53
N VAL A 291 8.95 3.65 7.32
CA VAL A 291 8.05 4.57 8.01
C VAL A 291 6.69 4.57 7.35
N ILE A 292 5.73 3.97 8.04
CA ILE A 292 4.31 4.00 7.68
C ILE A 292 3.51 5.01 8.49
N TYR A 293 4.00 5.38 9.68
CA TYR A 293 3.28 6.29 10.57
C TYR A 293 3.25 7.69 9.99
N ARG A 294 2.07 8.31 10.02
CA ARG A 294 1.80 9.59 9.36
C ARG A 294 0.56 10.26 9.92
N ARG A 295 0.45 11.57 9.68
CA ARG A 295 -0.64 12.43 10.14
C ARG A 295 -1.49 12.91 8.98
N PHE A 296 -2.80 12.90 9.16
CA PHE A 296 -3.78 13.52 8.27
C PHE A 296 -4.57 14.57 9.04
N GLN A 297 -4.37 15.83 8.70
CA GLN A 297 -5.09 16.93 9.31
C GLN A 297 -6.39 17.18 8.56
N TYR A 298 -7.53 16.87 9.19
CA TYR A 298 -8.86 17.16 8.66
C TYR A 298 -9.26 18.56 9.11
N ALA A 299 -8.82 19.58 8.35
CA ALA A 299 -9.08 20.98 8.65
C ALA A 299 -8.67 21.34 10.10
N ASP A 300 -9.47 22.13 10.80
CA ASP A 300 -9.34 22.42 12.24
C ASP A 300 -10.16 21.45 13.12
N LEU A 301 -10.71 20.38 12.54
CA LEU A 301 -11.63 19.46 13.22
C LEU A 301 -10.90 18.35 13.98
N LEU A 302 -9.98 17.64 13.33
CA LEU A 302 -9.21 16.56 13.95
C LEU A 302 -7.88 16.32 13.25
N ASP A 303 -6.94 15.76 14.02
CA ASP A 303 -5.72 15.14 13.52
C ASP A 303 -5.84 13.63 13.62
N LEU A 304 -5.79 12.95 12.47
CA LEU A 304 -5.75 11.49 12.40
C LEU A 304 -4.29 11.05 12.34
N LEU A 305 -3.85 10.33 13.38
CA LEU A 305 -2.49 9.83 13.53
C LEU A 305 -2.48 8.32 13.28
N MET A 306 -1.93 7.90 12.14
CA MET A 306 -1.73 6.49 11.82
C MET A 306 -0.38 6.05 12.40
N LEU A 307 -0.38 4.96 13.17
CA LEU A 307 0.79 4.48 13.89
C LEU A 307 1.25 3.12 13.36
N ASP A 308 2.57 2.92 13.26
CA ASP A 308 3.14 1.57 13.30
C ASP A 308 3.09 1.05 14.74
N THR A 309 2.63 -0.19 14.94
CA THR A 309 2.68 -0.86 16.25
C THR A 309 3.20 -2.29 16.13
N ARG A 310 3.98 -2.57 15.09
CA ARG A 310 4.49 -3.89 14.72
C ARG A 310 5.96 -3.88 14.34
N ILE A 311 6.31 -3.23 13.24
CA ILE A 311 7.58 -3.51 12.55
C ILE A 311 8.71 -2.60 13.00
N ILE A 312 8.40 -1.36 13.34
CA ILE A 312 9.46 -0.38 13.63
C ILE A 312 9.94 -0.55 15.08
N GLY A 313 9.00 -0.58 16.02
CA GLY A 313 9.30 -0.30 17.42
C GLY A 313 8.86 -1.34 18.43
N ARG A 314 8.11 -2.36 18.02
CA ARG A 314 7.51 -3.35 18.91
C ARG A 314 8.54 -4.40 19.31
N ASP A 315 8.70 -4.60 20.61
CA ASP A 315 9.42 -5.75 21.15
C ASP A 315 8.50 -6.98 21.19
N GLU A 316 9.11 -8.17 21.10
CA GLU A 316 8.42 -9.46 21.20
C GLU A 316 7.39 -9.48 22.33
N GLN A 317 6.16 -9.85 21.99
CA GLN A 317 5.10 -10.01 22.97
C GLN A 317 5.35 -11.19 23.89
N PHE A 318 4.94 -11.03 25.14
CA PHE A 318 4.89 -12.16 26.05
C PHE A 318 3.59 -12.93 25.86
N VAL A 319 3.66 -14.24 26.04
CA VAL A 319 2.49 -15.12 26.10
C VAL A 319 2.40 -15.76 27.49
N TYR A 320 1.20 -16.09 27.94
CA TYR A 320 1.02 -16.71 29.27
C TYR A 320 1.90 -17.95 29.52
N PRO A 321 2.13 -18.84 28.54
CA PRO A 321 3.05 -19.97 28.70
C PRO A 321 4.47 -19.61 29.17
N ASP A 322 4.98 -18.41 28.84
CA ASP A 322 6.31 -17.95 29.26
C ASP A 322 6.45 -17.84 30.78
N PHE A 323 5.31 -17.70 31.47
CA PHE A 323 5.25 -17.53 32.93
C PHE A 323 4.67 -18.76 33.64
N VAL A 324 4.50 -19.90 32.95
CA VAL A 324 3.99 -21.12 33.59
C VAL A 324 5.14 -21.94 34.18
N SER A 325 5.08 -22.15 35.49
CA SER A 325 6.01 -23.04 36.21
C SER A 325 5.23 -23.98 37.12
N GLY A 326 5.49 -25.29 37.01
CA GLY A 326 4.79 -26.31 37.80
C GLY A 326 3.27 -26.38 37.56
N GLY A 327 2.80 -25.97 36.37
CA GLY A 327 1.38 -25.96 36.01
C GLY A 327 0.57 -24.77 36.55
N MET A 328 1.25 -23.80 37.19
CA MET A 328 0.65 -22.55 37.67
C MET A 328 1.36 -21.36 37.03
N ILE A 329 0.62 -20.26 36.84
CA ILE A 329 1.21 -19.00 36.36
C ILE A 329 1.98 -18.36 37.52
N ASP A 330 3.24 -18.01 37.29
CA ASP A 330 4.01 -17.13 38.14
C ASP A 330 3.52 -15.68 37.95
N VAL A 331 2.56 -15.31 38.78
CA VAL A 331 1.94 -13.97 38.76
C VAL A 331 2.96 -12.87 39.07
N ALA A 332 3.99 -13.16 39.88
CA ALA A 332 5.00 -12.16 40.22
C ALA A 332 5.91 -11.89 39.01
N ALA A 333 6.37 -12.95 38.33
CA ALA A 333 7.15 -12.83 37.10
C ALA A 333 6.37 -12.12 35.99
N ALA A 334 5.11 -12.53 35.76
CA ALA A 334 4.26 -11.89 34.75
C ALA A 334 4.06 -10.39 35.01
N ARG A 335 3.79 -9.99 36.28
CA ARG A 335 3.67 -8.56 36.64
C ARG A 335 4.96 -7.79 36.44
N ALA A 336 6.11 -8.39 36.78
CA ALA A 336 7.40 -7.74 36.57
C ALA A 336 7.68 -7.52 35.08
N ALA A 337 7.42 -8.52 34.24
CA ALA A 337 7.60 -8.45 32.80
C ALA A 337 6.66 -7.44 32.13
N PHE A 338 5.37 -7.41 32.50
CA PHE A 338 4.40 -6.45 31.96
C PHE A 338 4.64 -5.01 32.43
N GLY A 339 5.29 -4.84 33.59
CA GLY A 339 5.64 -3.53 34.14
C GLY A 339 7.00 -3.01 33.69
N ASP A 340 7.74 -3.73 32.85
CA ASP A 340 9.08 -3.32 32.42
C ASP A 340 9.01 -2.08 31.50
N SER A 341 9.53 -0.97 32.00
CA SER A 341 9.57 0.31 31.28
C SER A 341 10.57 0.36 30.11
N ASN A 342 11.42 -0.67 29.96
CA ASN A 342 12.33 -0.77 28.83
C ASN A 342 11.65 -1.34 27.58
N ARG A 343 10.44 -1.89 27.71
CA ARG A 343 9.69 -2.40 26.58
C ARG A 343 9.08 -1.29 25.74
N SER A 344 9.02 -1.54 24.45
CA SER A 344 8.58 -0.61 23.44
C SER A 344 7.52 -1.22 22.53
N LEU A 345 6.55 -0.38 22.15
CA LEU A 345 5.57 -0.66 21.08
C LEU A 345 5.85 0.18 19.83
N LEU A 346 6.14 1.47 20.01
CA LEU A 346 6.33 2.44 18.92
C LEU A 346 7.79 2.68 18.56
N GLY A 347 8.73 2.35 19.46
CA GLY A 347 10.12 2.76 19.34
C GLY A 347 10.31 4.21 19.81
N GLU A 348 11.56 4.64 19.91
CA GLU A 348 11.88 5.99 20.41
C GLU A 348 11.48 7.08 19.42
N GLU A 349 11.81 6.90 18.13
CA GLU A 349 11.59 7.90 17.08
C GLU A 349 10.11 8.21 16.87
N GLN A 350 9.29 7.19 16.65
CA GLN A 350 7.84 7.38 16.47
C GLN A 350 7.18 7.91 17.76
N ARG A 351 7.65 7.51 18.94
CA ARG A 351 7.14 8.05 20.21
C ARG A 351 7.50 9.53 20.38
N ALA A 352 8.68 9.95 19.92
CA ALA A 352 9.07 11.35 19.90
C ALA A 352 8.21 12.13 18.90
N TRP A 353 8.08 11.65 17.66
CA TRP A 353 7.20 12.20 16.64
C TRP A 353 5.77 12.38 17.15
N LEU A 354 5.20 11.36 17.82
CA LEU A 354 3.84 11.40 18.34
C LEU A 354 3.63 12.50 19.40
N ARG A 355 4.66 12.82 20.20
CA ARG A 355 4.59 13.87 21.23
C ARG A 355 4.64 15.28 20.65
N GLU A 356 5.13 15.42 19.42
CA GLU A 356 5.26 16.70 18.73
C GLU A 356 4.02 17.06 17.90
N GLN A 357 3.04 16.16 17.77
CA GLN A 357 1.85 16.36 16.94
C GLN A 357 0.89 17.42 17.47
#